data_AF-A0A1Y1LZW5-F1
#
_entry.id   AF-A0A1Y1LZW5-F1
#
_cell.length_a   1.000
_cell.length_b   1.000
_cell.length_c   1.000
_cell.angle_alpha   90.00
_cell.angle_beta   90.00
_cell.angle_gamma   90.00
#
_symmetry.space_group_name_H-M   'P 1'
#
loop_
_entity.id
_entity.type
_entity.pdbx_description
1 polymer ?
#
loop_
_entity_poly.entity_id
_entity_poly.type
_entity_poly.pdbx_seq_one_letter_code
_entity_poly.pdbx_strand_id
1 'polypeptide(L)'
;MFRCSLHLRHYCHQVSQSTIFALSSGQGKCGVAVIRVSGPSAGNALKHLTGMKELPKPRYALLKKLKHPDRGEVLDRGLVLWFPSPHSFTGEDSCEFQIHGGLAVINGVLNALSAIPTLRLASPGEFTKRAFYNGKLDLTQAEGLADLLSAETELQRKQAFLQTEGHLKNVYMRWKNVLVSALANLEAYIDFHETEVLDADLVNGTMNSVLKLSEDIRKHLGNGVRGECLRNGVKTVLIGETNVGKSSLANVLCKGVSTGWSISIPEFHVSQLFRQ
;
A
#
# COMPACT_ATOMS: atom_id res chain seq x y z
N MET A 1 -5.13 -11.71 -22.10
CA MET A 1 -4.83 -12.49 -20.86
C MET A 1 -3.44 -13.16 -20.85
N PHE A 2 -2.92 -13.70 -21.97
CA PHE A 2 -1.65 -14.45 -21.96
C PHE A 2 -0.37 -13.64 -21.65
N ARG A 3 -0.24 -12.40 -22.13
CA ARG A 3 0.95 -11.55 -21.84
C ARG A 3 1.07 -11.13 -20.37
N CYS A 4 -0.06 -10.95 -19.66
CA CYS A 4 -0.07 -10.64 -18.24
C CYS A 4 0.40 -11.84 -17.40
N SER A 5 0.01 -13.06 -17.80
CA SER A 5 0.36 -14.32 -17.13
C SER A 5 1.86 -14.63 -17.17
N LEU A 6 2.54 -14.39 -18.31
CA LEU A 6 3.99 -14.59 -18.43
C LEU A 6 4.80 -13.58 -17.58
N HIS A 7 4.40 -12.31 -17.55
CA HIS A 7 5.03 -11.30 -16.69
C HIS A 7 4.82 -11.60 -15.20
N LEU A 8 3.62 -12.05 -14.82
CA LEU A 8 3.31 -12.51 -13.46
C LEU A 8 4.16 -13.72 -13.05
N ARG A 9 4.35 -14.71 -13.93
CA ARG A 9 5.19 -15.89 -13.64
C ARG A 9 6.67 -15.53 -13.50
N HIS A 10 7.21 -14.70 -14.38
CA HIS A 10 8.61 -14.26 -14.28
C HIS A 10 8.87 -13.41 -13.04
N TYR A 11 7.94 -12.51 -12.71
CA TYR A 11 8.02 -11.69 -11.50
C TYR A 11 7.89 -12.53 -10.22
N CYS A 12 6.93 -13.47 -10.15
CA CYS A 12 6.82 -14.42 -9.03
C CYS A 12 8.11 -15.24 -8.84
N HIS A 13 8.76 -15.68 -9.93
CA HIS A 13 10.01 -16.42 -9.84
C HIS A 13 11.18 -15.57 -9.31
N GLN A 14 11.28 -14.30 -9.70
CA GLN A 14 12.30 -13.36 -9.18
C GLN A 14 12.05 -12.91 -7.73
N VAL A 15 10.78 -12.70 -7.36
CA VAL A 15 10.38 -12.37 -5.98
C VAL A 15 10.64 -13.55 -5.04
N SER A 16 10.38 -14.77 -5.51
CA SER A 16 10.55 -16.00 -4.72
C SER A 16 11.98 -16.27 -4.24
N GLN A 17 13.01 -15.61 -4.81
CA GLN A 17 14.42 -15.88 -4.49
C GLN A 17 15.10 -14.75 -3.69
N SER A 18 14.52 -13.55 -3.62
CA SER A 18 15.17 -12.38 -2.98
C SER A 18 14.51 -11.98 -1.67
N THR A 19 15.31 -11.74 -0.63
CA THR A 19 14.85 -11.23 0.66
C THR A 19 15.10 -9.73 0.73
N ILE A 20 14.07 -8.96 1.08
CA ILE A 20 14.14 -7.51 1.15
C ILE A 20 14.10 -7.01 2.58
N PHE A 21 14.72 -5.86 2.83
CA PHE A 21 14.59 -5.15 4.10
C PHE A 21 14.51 -3.64 3.90
N ALA A 22 13.84 -2.95 4.83
CA ALA A 22 13.85 -1.49 4.91
C ALA A 22 13.39 -1.00 6.28
N LEU A 23 13.68 0.27 6.58
CA LEU A 23 13.01 1.02 7.63
C LEU A 23 11.51 1.14 7.28
N SER A 24 10.64 0.65 8.17
CA SER A 24 9.18 0.65 8.03
C SER A 24 8.50 1.73 8.86
N SER A 25 9.20 2.36 9.80
CA SER A 25 8.74 3.56 10.52
C SER A 25 9.08 4.84 9.75
N GLY A 26 8.47 5.96 10.15
CA GLY A 26 8.82 7.28 9.63
C GLY A 26 10.31 7.62 9.84
N GLN A 27 10.83 8.50 8.99
CA GLN A 27 12.22 8.98 9.11
C GLN A 27 12.33 10.06 10.18
N GLY A 28 13.48 10.12 10.85
CA GLY A 28 13.78 11.09 11.90
C GLY A 28 14.08 10.43 13.25
N LYS A 29 14.39 11.26 14.25
CA LYS A 29 14.63 10.77 15.61
C LYS A 29 13.31 10.36 16.24
N CYS A 30 13.21 9.12 16.70
CA CYS A 30 12.04 8.60 17.40
C CYS A 30 12.44 7.64 18.52
N GLY A 31 11.50 7.32 19.43
CA GLY A 31 11.75 6.36 20.50
C GLY A 31 11.99 4.94 19.97
N VAL A 32 11.20 4.53 18.97
CA VAL A 32 11.29 3.21 18.34
C VAL A 32 11.24 3.35 16.83
N ALA A 33 12.19 2.72 16.15
CA ALA A 33 12.22 2.51 14.72
C ALA A 33 12.02 1.03 14.41
N VAL A 34 11.23 0.73 13.38
CA VAL A 34 10.95 -0.65 12.96
C VAL A 34 11.66 -0.91 11.64
N ILE A 35 12.57 -1.87 11.62
CA ILE A 35 13.17 -2.40 10.39
C ILE A 35 12.51 -3.74 10.10
N ARG A 36 11.91 -3.88 8.92
CA ARG A 36 11.25 -5.10 8.48
C ARG A 36 12.10 -5.82 7.46
N VAL A 37 12.12 -7.15 7.53
CA VAL A 37 12.72 -8.05 6.54
C VAL A 37 11.62 -9.00 6.04
N SER A 38 11.57 -9.27 4.73
CA SER A 38 10.58 -10.17 4.11
C SER A 38 11.21 -10.99 2.99
N GLY A 39 10.94 -12.30 2.98
CA GLY A 39 11.43 -13.24 1.99
C GLY A 39 12.05 -14.49 2.61
N PRO A 40 12.54 -15.43 1.78
CA PRO A 40 12.97 -16.77 2.23
C PRO A 40 14.14 -16.77 3.22
N SER A 41 14.96 -15.70 3.26
CA SER A 41 16.07 -15.56 4.22
C SER A 41 15.74 -14.69 5.44
N ALA A 42 14.48 -14.27 5.64
CA ALA A 42 14.12 -13.42 6.79
C ALA A 42 14.43 -14.08 8.14
N GLY A 43 14.24 -15.40 8.24
CA GLY A 43 14.61 -16.16 9.44
C GLY A 43 16.12 -16.19 9.67
N ASN A 44 16.91 -16.36 8.61
CA ASN A 44 18.38 -16.32 8.69
C ASN A 44 18.89 -14.94 9.10
N ALA A 45 18.30 -13.87 8.57
CA ALA A 45 18.60 -12.50 8.98
C ALA A 45 18.38 -12.29 10.48
N LEU A 46 17.23 -12.78 10.98
CA LEU A 46 16.91 -12.71 12.41
C LEU A 46 17.94 -13.46 13.27
N LYS A 47 18.31 -14.69 12.88
CA LYS A 47 19.32 -15.49 13.59
C LYS A 47 20.70 -14.83 13.57
N HIS A 48 21.18 -14.36 12.41
CA HIS A 48 22.50 -13.74 12.27
C HIS A 48 22.66 -12.50 13.16
N LEU A 49 21.66 -11.60 13.18
CA LEU A 49 21.76 -10.37 13.97
C LEU A 49 21.59 -10.62 15.48
N THR A 50 20.90 -11.68 15.89
CA THR A 50 20.59 -11.93 17.30
C THR A 50 21.45 -13.01 17.96
N GLY A 51 22.17 -13.81 17.15
CA GLY A 51 22.88 -15.01 17.60
C GLY A 51 21.96 -16.15 18.06
N MET A 52 20.67 -16.12 17.70
CA MET A 52 19.74 -17.19 18.06
C MET A 52 19.97 -18.43 17.19
N LYS A 53 19.95 -19.62 17.81
CA LYS A 53 20.04 -20.91 17.08
C LYS A 53 18.72 -21.26 16.39
N GLU A 54 17.62 -20.96 17.07
CA GLU A 54 16.25 -21.26 16.63
C GLU A 54 15.44 -19.98 16.44
N LEU A 55 14.42 -20.06 15.60
CA LEU A 55 13.48 -18.95 15.42
C LEU A 55 12.55 -18.87 16.63
N PRO A 56 12.20 -17.67 17.09
CA PRO A 56 11.30 -17.54 18.22
C PRO A 56 9.89 -17.97 17.84
N LYS A 57 9.05 -18.20 18.86
CA LYS A 57 7.63 -18.48 18.65
C LYS A 57 7.01 -17.36 17.80
N PRO A 58 6.24 -17.69 16.75
CA PRO A 58 5.60 -16.70 15.90
C PRO A 58 4.82 -15.65 16.69
N ARG A 59 5.02 -14.36 16.39
CA ARG A 59 4.33 -13.22 17.01
C ARG A 59 4.61 -13.03 18.52
N TYR A 60 5.72 -13.55 19.03
CA TYR A 60 6.22 -13.22 20.37
C TYR A 60 7.36 -12.21 20.26
N ALA A 61 7.25 -11.12 21.04
CA ALA A 61 8.31 -10.13 21.15
C ALA A 61 9.41 -10.63 22.09
N LEU A 62 10.66 -10.62 21.61
CA LEU A 62 11.83 -10.95 22.43
C LEU A 62 12.80 -9.79 22.49
N LEU A 63 13.31 -9.48 23.68
CA LEU A 63 14.38 -8.51 23.86
C LEU A 63 15.73 -9.14 23.56
N LYS A 64 16.46 -8.62 22.57
CA LYS A 64 17.77 -9.15 22.15
C LYS A 64 18.78 -8.03 21.90
N LYS A 65 20.06 -8.35 22.11
CA LYS A 65 21.16 -7.55 21.57
C LYS A 65 21.29 -7.87 20.09
N LEU A 66 21.27 -6.84 19.26
CA LEU A 66 21.53 -6.95 17.83
C LEU A 66 23.02 -6.73 17.60
N LYS A 67 23.64 -7.60 16.81
CA LYS A 67 25.07 -7.57 16.52
C LYS A 67 25.33 -7.57 15.03
N HIS A 68 26.41 -6.91 14.63
CA HIS A 68 26.91 -7.02 13.27
C HIS A 68 27.37 -8.46 13.00
N PRO A 69 26.95 -9.10 11.88
CA PRO A 69 27.25 -10.51 11.62
C PRO A 69 28.75 -10.79 11.54
N ASP A 70 29.51 -9.93 10.85
CA ASP A 70 30.95 -10.14 10.67
C ASP A 70 31.81 -9.67 11.85
N ARG A 71 31.47 -8.51 12.44
CA ARG A 71 32.30 -7.84 13.45
C ARG A 71 31.94 -8.21 14.89
N GLY A 72 30.75 -8.76 15.14
CA GLY A 72 30.26 -9.07 16.48
C GLY A 72 29.93 -7.85 17.36
N GLU A 73 30.16 -6.63 16.86
CA GLU A 73 29.82 -5.36 17.50
C GLU A 73 28.33 -5.29 17.83
N VAL A 74 27.99 -4.85 19.05
CA VAL A 74 26.59 -4.64 19.46
C VAL A 74 26.09 -3.33 18.86
N LEU A 75 25.07 -3.42 18.01
CA LEU A 75 24.46 -2.29 17.32
C LEU A 75 23.35 -1.65 18.15
N ASP A 76 22.55 -2.48 18.82
CA ASP A 76 21.46 -2.04 19.69
C ASP A 76 20.99 -3.16 20.63
N ARG A 77 20.10 -2.83 21.56
CA ARG A 77 19.26 -3.78 22.29
C ARG A 77 17.79 -3.43 22.06
N GLY A 78 17.12 -4.23 21.23
CA GLY A 78 15.74 -3.99 20.78
C GLY A 78 14.84 -5.21 20.86
N LEU A 79 13.56 -5.03 20.56
CA LEU A 79 12.61 -6.13 20.42
C LEU A 79 12.72 -6.73 19.03
N VAL A 80 12.58 -8.05 18.94
CA VAL A 80 12.49 -8.75 17.66
C VAL A 80 11.22 -9.57 17.58
N LEU A 81 10.65 -9.67 16.37
CA LEU A 81 9.45 -10.43 16.08
C LEU A 81 9.66 -11.33 14.86
N TRP A 82 9.00 -12.48 14.88
CA TRP A 82 8.99 -13.45 13.80
C TRP A 82 7.56 -13.68 13.28
N PHE A 83 7.40 -13.65 11.97
CA PHE A 83 6.15 -13.84 11.25
C PHE A 83 6.36 -14.88 10.14
N PRO A 84 6.10 -16.17 10.40
CA PRO A 84 6.21 -17.19 9.36
C PRO A 84 5.12 -17.00 8.29
N SER A 85 5.47 -17.36 7.06
CA SER A 85 4.52 -17.52 5.95
C SER A 85 3.40 -18.50 6.33
N PRO A 86 2.14 -18.28 5.88
CA PRO A 86 1.63 -17.15 5.11
C PRO A 86 1.10 -16.00 5.99
N HIS A 87 1.42 -16.02 7.28
CA HIS A 87 0.81 -15.17 8.31
C HIS A 87 1.62 -13.90 8.58
N SER A 88 2.05 -13.22 7.53
CA SER A 88 2.74 -11.92 7.56
C SER A 88 2.04 -10.90 6.66
N PHE A 89 2.50 -9.64 6.67
CA PHE A 89 1.98 -8.58 5.81
C PHE A 89 2.15 -8.91 4.32
N THR A 90 3.34 -9.37 3.93
CA THR A 90 3.66 -9.75 2.54
C THR A 90 3.14 -11.14 2.18
N GLY A 91 2.79 -11.97 3.16
CA GLY A 91 2.50 -13.39 2.96
C GLY A 91 3.76 -14.26 2.86
N GLU A 92 4.95 -13.67 2.97
CA GLU A 92 6.23 -14.39 3.03
C GLU A 92 6.68 -14.59 4.48
N ASP A 93 7.75 -15.35 4.68
CA ASP A 93 8.50 -15.30 5.94
C ASP A 93 9.00 -13.88 6.19
N SER A 94 8.80 -13.36 7.40
CA SER A 94 9.16 -11.99 7.75
C SER A 94 9.61 -11.86 9.19
N CYS A 95 10.54 -10.94 9.45
CA CYS A 95 10.92 -10.55 10.80
C CYS A 95 10.95 -9.02 10.94
N GLU A 96 10.81 -8.55 12.17
CA GLU A 96 10.92 -7.13 12.50
C GLU A 96 11.93 -6.93 13.62
N PHE A 97 12.75 -5.89 13.47
CA PHE A 97 13.65 -5.37 14.49
C PHE A 97 13.09 -4.02 14.95
N GLN A 98 12.63 -3.95 16.19
CA GLN A 98 12.17 -2.73 16.84
C GLN A 98 13.31 -2.20 17.70
N ILE A 99 14.00 -1.21 17.17
CA ILE A 99 15.26 -0.65 17.67
C ILE A 99 15.06 0.79 18.12
N HIS A 100 16.02 1.37 18.83
CA HIS A 100 16.00 2.80 19.12
C HIS A 100 16.09 3.60 17.82
N GLY A 101 15.27 4.65 17.69
CA GLY A 101 15.16 5.48 16.49
C GLY A 101 16.29 6.49 16.29
N GLY A 102 17.50 6.17 16.71
CA GLY A 102 18.69 6.97 16.43
C GLY A 102 19.22 6.69 15.02
N LEU A 103 19.54 7.72 14.25
CA LEU A 103 20.01 7.56 12.86
C LEU A 103 21.23 6.64 12.75
N ALA A 104 22.19 6.74 13.68
CA ALA A 104 23.36 5.86 13.72
C ALA A 104 22.99 4.39 13.98
N VAL A 105 22.00 4.14 14.83
CA VAL A 105 21.51 2.79 15.15
C VAL A 105 20.79 2.19 13.94
N ILE A 106 19.88 2.95 13.34
CA ILE A 106 19.17 2.54 12.12
C ILE A 106 20.16 2.19 11.01
N ASN A 107 21.11 3.09 10.72
CA ASN A 107 22.12 2.86 9.68
C ASN A 107 23.01 1.66 10.02
N GLY A 108 23.40 1.48 11.29
CA GLY A 108 24.17 0.33 11.74
C GLY A 108 23.46 -1.00 11.47
N VAL A 109 22.16 -1.09 11.79
CA VAL A 109 21.36 -2.30 11.54
C VAL A 109 21.10 -2.52 10.06
N LEU A 110 20.78 -1.47 9.29
CA LEU A 110 20.62 -1.58 7.84
C LEU A 110 21.92 -2.05 7.15
N ASN A 111 23.08 -1.52 7.56
CA ASN A 111 24.37 -1.96 7.04
C ASN A 111 24.68 -3.42 7.40
N ALA A 112 24.36 -3.84 8.63
CA ALA A 112 24.51 -5.24 9.04
C ALA A 112 23.61 -6.20 8.24
N LEU A 113 22.40 -5.77 7.88
CA LEU A 113 21.50 -6.54 7.00
C LEU A 113 22.02 -6.58 5.56
N SER A 114 22.54 -5.46 5.04
CA SER A 114 23.17 -5.36 3.71
C SER A 114 24.38 -6.29 3.55
N ALA A 115 25.09 -6.61 4.65
CA ALA A 115 26.23 -7.52 4.63
C ALA A 115 25.85 -8.99 4.40
N ILE A 116 24.57 -9.35 4.53
CA ILE A 116 24.09 -10.72 4.30
C ILE A 116 23.81 -10.89 2.80
N PRO A 117 24.51 -11.80 2.08
CA PRO A 117 24.45 -11.85 0.60
C PRO A 117 23.08 -12.08 -0.03
N THR A 118 22.13 -12.69 0.69
CA THR A 118 20.78 -12.99 0.20
C THR A 118 19.78 -11.85 0.43
N LEU A 119 20.21 -10.76 1.08
CA LEU A 119 19.39 -9.62 1.43
C LEU A 119 19.69 -8.41 0.53
N ARG A 120 18.66 -7.61 0.27
CA ARG A 120 18.81 -6.30 -0.38
C ARG A 120 17.82 -5.29 0.17
N LEU A 121 18.07 -4.00 -0.08
CA LEU A 121 17.09 -2.96 0.21
C LEU A 121 15.81 -3.17 -0.61
N ALA A 122 14.67 -2.92 0.03
CA ALA A 122 13.38 -2.90 -0.63
C ALA A 122 13.24 -1.65 -1.52
N SER A 123 12.66 -1.81 -2.70
CA SER A 123 12.22 -0.67 -3.52
C SER A 123 10.99 0.01 -2.91
N PRO A 124 10.69 1.27 -3.29
CA PRO A 124 9.47 1.95 -2.85
C PRO A 124 8.21 1.11 -3.13
N GLY A 125 7.38 0.93 -2.10
CA GLY A 125 6.15 0.14 -2.18
C GLY A 125 6.33 -1.37 -2.34
N GLU A 126 7.56 -1.90 -2.29
CA GLU A 126 7.80 -3.30 -2.63
C GLU A 126 7.12 -4.29 -1.67
N PHE A 127 7.08 -4.00 -0.36
CA PHE A 127 6.35 -4.85 0.59
C PHE A 127 4.87 -4.96 0.24
N THR A 128 4.21 -3.84 -0.05
CA THR A 128 2.79 -3.82 -0.46
C THR A 128 2.58 -4.51 -1.80
N LYS A 129 3.51 -4.32 -2.75
CA LYS A 129 3.51 -5.02 -4.04
C LYS A 129 3.60 -6.54 -3.85
N ARG A 130 4.47 -7.04 -2.98
CA ARG A 130 4.55 -8.47 -2.64
C ARG A 130 3.29 -8.99 -1.95
N ALA A 131 2.73 -8.21 -1.02
CA ALA A 131 1.45 -8.53 -0.39
C ALA A 131 0.32 -8.70 -1.42
N PHE A 132 0.28 -7.84 -2.44
CA PHE A 132 -0.65 -7.96 -3.57
C PHE A 132 -0.45 -9.25 -4.36
N TYR A 133 0.78 -9.57 -4.78
CA TYR A 133 1.06 -10.80 -5.54
C TYR A 133 0.79 -12.08 -4.75
N ASN A 134 0.98 -12.05 -3.43
CA ASN A 134 0.69 -13.18 -2.55
C ASN A 134 -0.79 -13.20 -2.09
N GLY A 135 -1.67 -12.39 -2.69
CA GLY A 135 -3.10 -12.39 -2.41
C GLY A 135 -3.49 -11.91 -1.02
N LYS A 136 -2.58 -11.24 -0.29
CA LYS A 136 -2.85 -10.66 1.03
C LYS A 136 -3.71 -9.41 0.94
N LEU A 137 -3.60 -8.68 -0.17
CA LEU A 137 -4.33 -7.45 -0.48
C LEU A 137 -4.74 -7.50 -1.96
N ASP A 138 -5.87 -6.88 -2.32
CA ASP A 138 -6.13 -6.51 -3.72
C ASP A 138 -5.68 -5.06 -4.02
N LEU A 139 -5.79 -4.63 -5.28
CA LEU A 139 -5.36 -3.29 -5.71
C LEU A 139 -6.11 -2.17 -4.97
N THR A 140 -7.41 -2.32 -4.74
CA THR A 140 -8.20 -1.30 -4.03
C THR A 140 -7.79 -1.19 -2.56
N GLN A 141 -7.42 -2.31 -1.94
CA GLN A 141 -6.88 -2.31 -0.58
C GLN A 141 -5.47 -1.70 -0.52
N ALA A 142 -4.63 -1.96 -1.53
CA ALA A 142 -3.29 -1.37 -1.62
C ALA A 142 -3.35 0.16 -1.82
N GLU A 143 -4.27 0.65 -2.65
CA GLU A 143 -4.55 2.08 -2.82
C GLU A 143 -5.09 2.69 -1.52
N GLY A 144 -6.07 2.04 -0.89
CA GLY A 144 -6.62 2.48 0.40
C GLY A 144 -5.56 2.58 1.50
N LEU A 145 -4.57 1.67 1.52
CA LEU A 145 -3.44 1.75 2.44
C LEU A 145 -2.56 2.97 2.16
N ALA A 146 -2.28 3.28 0.90
CA ALA A 146 -1.53 4.47 0.52
C ALA A 146 -2.26 5.75 0.94
N ASP A 147 -3.57 5.82 0.65
CA ASP A 147 -4.44 6.92 1.06
C ASP A 147 -4.44 7.09 2.58
N LEU A 148 -4.50 5.99 3.33
CA LEU A 148 -4.51 6.00 4.80
C LEU A 148 -3.21 6.54 5.38
N LEU A 149 -2.07 6.15 4.80
CA LEU A 149 -0.75 6.65 5.19
C LEU A 149 -0.57 8.14 4.88
N SER A 150 -1.25 8.64 3.85
CA SER A 150 -1.21 10.05 3.43
C SER A 150 -2.31 10.93 4.02
N ALA A 151 -3.25 10.38 4.80
CA ALA A 151 -4.43 11.10 5.26
C ALA A 151 -4.07 12.24 6.21
N GLU A 152 -4.50 13.46 5.87
CA GLU A 152 -4.26 14.69 6.65
C GLU A 152 -5.51 15.11 7.45
N THR A 153 -6.68 14.58 7.09
CA THR A 153 -7.96 14.86 7.76
C THR A 153 -8.64 13.59 8.27
N GLU A 154 -9.46 13.71 9.31
CA GLU A 154 -10.19 12.57 9.88
C GLU A 154 -11.16 11.94 8.88
N LEU A 155 -11.72 12.73 7.95
CA LEU A 155 -12.60 12.21 6.91
C LEU A 155 -11.81 11.41 5.86
N GLN A 156 -10.64 11.88 5.42
CA GLN A 156 -9.73 11.11 4.56
C GLN A 156 -9.34 9.79 5.23
N ARG A 157 -8.97 9.82 6.53
CA ARG A 157 -8.61 8.63 7.30
C ARG A 157 -9.75 7.61 7.33
N LYS A 158 -10.98 8.03 7.63
CA LYS A 158 -12.17 7.15 7.65
C LYS A 158 -12.45 6.54 6.28
N GLN A 159 -12.39 7.34 5.21
CA GLN A 159 -12.60 6.85 3.84
C GLN A 159 -11.55 5.81 3.45
N ALA A 160 -10.27 6.12 3.65
CA ALA A 160 -9.15 5.25 3.30
C ALA A 160 -9.16 3.94 4.08
N PHE A 161 -9.57 4.00 5.36
CA PHE A 161 -9.74 2.81 6.19
C PHE A 161 -10.81 1.85 5.62
N LEU A 162 -11.98 2.36 5.22
CA LEU A 162 -13.02 1.53 4.59
C LEU A 162 -12.56 0.89 3.28
N GLN A 163 -11.73 1.58 2.49
CA GLN A 163 -11.15 0.99 1.27
C GLN A 163 -10.15 -0.12 1.59
N THR A 164 -9.31 0.07 2.60
CA THR A 164 -8.35 -0.93 3.08
C THR A 164 -9.06 -2.22 3.56
N GLU A 165 -10.23 -2.09 4.18
CA GLU A 165 -11.10 -3.20 4.59
C GLU A 165 -11.79 -3.92 3.40
N GLY A 166 -11.58 -3.48 2.16
CA GLY A 166 -12.05 -4.19 0.96
C GLY A 166 -13.51 -3.88 0.58
N HIS A 167 -14.08 -2.76 1.04
CA HIS A 167 -15.44 -2.37 0.64
C HIS A 167 -15.60 -2.25 -0.88
N LEU A 168 -14.62 -1.66 -1.58
CA LEU A 168 -14.65 -1.55 -3.04
C LEU A 168 -14.50 -2.91 -3.74
N LYS A 169 -13.61 -3.77 -3.23
CA LYS A 169 -13.47 -5.16 -3.70
C LYS A 169 -14.82 -5.89 -3.71
N ASN A 170 -15.60 -5.77 -2.63
CA ASN A 170 -16.90 -6.44 -2.53
C ASN A 170 -17.89 -5.95 -3.61
N VAL A 171 -17.92 -4.64 -3.87
CA VAL A 171 -18.75 -4.06 -4.93
C VAL A 171 -18.34 -4.60 -6.30
N TYR A 172 -17.04 -4.59 -6.60
CA TYR A 172 -16.52 -5.01 -7.90
C TYR A 172 -16.62 -6.52 -8.11
N MET A 173 -16.43 -7.33 -7.07
CA MET A 173 -16.61 -8.78 -7.15
C MET A 173 -18.07 -9.14 -7.42
N ARG A 174 -19.02 -8.44 -6.81
CA ARG A 174 -20.46 -8.62 -7.12
C ARG A 174 -20.76 -8.28 -8.59
N TRP A 175 -20.24 -7.17 -9.10
CA TRP A 175 -20.42 -6.79 -10.51
C TRP A 175 -19.78 -7.78 -11.48
N LYS A 176 -18.56 -8.23 -11.17
CA LYS A 176 -17.87 -9.29 -11.92
C LYS A 176 -18.73 -10.55 -11.97
N ASN A 177 -19.31 -10.98 -10.85
CA ASN A 177 -20.13 -12.19 -10.82
C ASN A 177 -21.36 -12.08 -11.73
N VAL A 178 -22.03 -10.91 -11.75
CA VAL A 178 -23.14 -10.66 -12.69
C VAL A 178 -22.69 -10.80 -14.15
N LEU A 179 -21.53 -10.23 -14.51
CA LEU A 179 -21.00 -10.33 -15.87
C LEU A 179 -20.58 -11.75 -16.24
N VAL A 180 -19.97 -12.49 -15.31
CA VAL A 180 -19.57 -13.89 -15.52
C VAL A 180 -20.80 -14.77 -15.75
N SER A 181 -21.85 -14.60 -14.95
CA SER A 181 -23.12 -15.32 -15.15
C SER A 181 -23.78 -14.95 -16.47
N ALA A 182 -23.78 -13.66 -16.84
CA ALA A 182 -24.34 -13.21 -18.11
C ALA A 182 -23.58 -13.80 -19.31
N LEU A 183 -22.24 -13.87 -19.23
CA LEU A 183 -21.40 -14.49 -20.25
C LEU A 183 -21.69 -15.99 -20.38
N ALA A 184 -21.78 -16.71 -19.26
CA ALA A 184 -22.10 -18.13 -19.25
C ALA A 184 -23.47 -18.43 -19.89
N ASN A 185 -24.49 -17.61 -19.60
CA ASN A 185 -25.81 -17.75 -20.21
C ASN A 185 -25.78 -17.51 -21.72
N LEU A 186 -25.00 -16.53 -22.17
CA LEU A 186 -24.87 -16.21 -23.60
C LEU A 186 -24.06 -17.26 -24.37
N GLU A 187 -23.00 -17.80 -23.77
CA GLU A 187 -22.25 -18.93 -24.33
C GLU A 187 -23.15 -20.16 -24.47
N ALA A 188 -23.90 -20.52 -23.43
CA ALA A 188 -24.88 -21.61 -23.51
C ALA A 188 -25.95 -21.37 -24.59
N TYR A 189 -26.42 -20.12 -24.73
CA TYR A 189 -27.37 -19.77 -25.80
C TYR A 189 -26.79 -19.98 -27.20
N ILE A 190 -25.54 -19.57 -27.43
CA ILE A 190 -24.88 -19.72 -28.73
C ILE A 190 -24.62 -21.19 -29.05
N ASP A 191 -24.14 -21.97 -28.07
CA ASP A 191 -23.70 -23.35 -28.30
C ASP A 191 -24.87 -24.35 -28.48
N PHE A 192 -26.05 -24.07 -27.92
CA PHE A 192 -27.17 -25.03 -27.86
C PHE A 192 -28.47 -24.56 -28.53
N HIS A 193 -28.47 -23.46 -29.29
CA HIS A 193 -29.68 -22.89 -29.92
C HIS A 193 -30.45 -23.83 -30.87
N GLU A 194 -29.83 -24.93 -31.33
CA GLU A 194 -30.43 -25.89 -32.28
C GLU A 194 -30.99 -27.14 -31.59
N THR A 195 -30.57 -27.42 -30.35
CA THR A 195 -30.85 -28.68 -29.65
C THR A 195 -31.71 -28.53 -28.41
N GLU A 196 -31.82 -27.33 -27.83
CA GLU A 196 -32.67 -27.06 -26.66
C GLU A 196 -33.53 -25.81 -26.89
N VAL A 197 -34.77 -25.83 -26.42
CA VAL A 197 -35.59 -24.62 -26.27
C VAL A 197 -35.00 -23.82 -25.12
N LEU A 198 -33.90 -23.10 -25.38
CA LEU A 198 -33.39 -22.11 -24.45
C LEU A 198 -34.36 -20.93 -24.48
N ASP A 199 -35.17 -20.84 -23.42
CA ASP A 199 -36.25 -19.88 -23.28
C ASP A 199 -35.76 -18.45 -23.54
N ALA A 200 -36.51 -17.70 -24.35
CA ALA A 200 -36.32 -16.26 -24.53
C ALA A 200 -36.24 -15.52 -23.18
N ASP A 201 -36.81 -16.09 -22.13
CA ASP A 201 -36.73 -15.61 -20.75
C ASP A 201 -35.32 -15.62 -20.16
N LEU A 202 -34.45 -16.56 -20.55
CA LEU A 202 -33.05 -16.59 -20.12
C LEU A 202 -32.26 -15.41 -20.70
N VAL A 203 -32.47 -15.13 -21.98
CA VAL A 203 -31.84 -13.99 -22.68
C VAL A 203 -32.35 -12.67 -22.12
N ASN A 204 -33.68 -12.54 -21.96
CA ASN A 204 -34.32 -11.36 -21.38
C ASN A 204 -33.86 -11.11 -19.93
N GLY A 205 -33.79 -12.16 -19.11
CA GLY A 205 -33.30 -12.09 -17.72
C GLY A 205 -31.83 -11.67 -17.63
N THR A 206 -31.01 -12.17 -18.54
CA THR A 206 -29.60 -11.79 -18.67
C THR A 206 -29.45 -10.32 -19.07
N MET A 207 -30.21 -9.88 -20.08
CA MET A 207 -30.21 -8.49 -20.55
C MET A 207 -30.64 -7.51 -19.45
N ASN A 208 -31.70 -7.84 -18.70
CA ASN A 208 -32.16 -7.05 -17.55
C ASN A 208 -31.08 -6.95 -16.46
N SER A 209 -30.37 -8.04 -16.17
CA SER A 209 -29.30 -8.06 -15.17
C SER A 209 -28.13 -7.14 -15.58
N VAL A 210 -27.75 -7.15 -16.86
CA VAL A 210 -26.70 -6.28 -17.41
C VAL A 210 -27.14 -4.81 -17.41
N LEU A 211 -28.38 -4.51 -17.77
CA LEU A 211 -28.92 -3.14 -17.74
C LEU A 211 -28.93 -2.58 -16.32
N LYS A 212 -29.36 -3.38 -15.34
CA LYS A 212 -29.34 -3.01 -13.92
C LYS A 212 -27.90 -2.76 -13.44
N LEU A 213 -26.96 -3.63 -13.79
CA LEU A 213 -25.55 -3.45 -13.48
C LEU A 213 -25.00 -2.14 -14.08
N SER A 214 -25.36 -1.83 -15.32
CA SER A 214 -24.97 -0.58 -15.98
C SER A 214 -25.45 0.65 -15.21
N GLU A 215 -26.67 0.60 -14.67
CA GLU A 215 -27.22 1.67 -13.83
C GLU A 215 -26.49 1.78 -12.48
N ASP A 216 -26.20 0.66 -11.83
CA ASP A 216 -25.44 0.62 -10.58
C ASP A 216 -24.05 1.24 -10.75
N ILE A 217 -23.37 0.95 -11.87
CA ILE A 217 -22.07 1.54 -12.22
C ILE A 217 -22.21 3.04 -12.43
N ARG A 218 -23.22 3.50 -13.18
CA ARG A 218 -23.48 4.94 -13.39
C ARG A 218 -23.70 5.68 -12.06
N LYS A 219 -24.50 5.10 -11.16
CA LYS A 219 -24.73 5.66 -9.81
C LYS A 219 -23.44 5.73 -9.00
N HIS A 220 -22.60 4.69 -9.07
CA HIS A 220 -21.32 4.67 -8.39
C HIS A 220 -20.36 5.76 -8.91
N LEU A 221 -20.27 5.94 -10.23
CA LEU A 221 -19.45 6.98 -10.87
C LEU A 221 -19.94 8.39 -10.53
N GLY A 222 -21.25 8.61 -10.44
CA GLY A 222 -21.83 9.90 -10.04
C GLY A 222 -21.38 10.38 -8.65
N ASN A 223 -20.99 9.46 -7.77
CA ASN A 223 -20.45 9.78 -6.44
C ASN A 223 -18.93 10.05 -6.45
N GLY A 224 -18.23 9.77 -7.56
CA GLY A 224 -16.77 9.83 -7.65
C GLY A 224 -16.18 11.21 -7.41
N VAL A 225 -16.86 12.28 -7.87
CA VAL A 225 -16.40 13.68 -7.71
C VAL A 225 -16.24 14.06 -6.24
N ARG A 226 -17.17 13.62 -5.38
CA ARG A 226 -17.10 13.88 -3.93
C ARG A 226 -15.99 13.07 -3.27
N GLY A 227 -15.81 11.81 -3.69
CA GLY A 227 -14.74 10.94 -3.19
C GLY A 227 -13.35 11.43 -3.57
N GLU A 228 -13.18 11.98 -4.77
CA GLU A 228 -11.92 12.53 -5.24
C GLU A 228 -11.58 13.87 -4.57
N CYS A 229 -12.57 14.75 -4.40
CA CYS A 229 -12.39 15.98 -3.63
C CYS A 229 -12.04 15.70 -2.17
N LEU A 230 -12.64 14.66 -1.58
CA LEU A 230 -12.33 14.24 -0.22
C LEU A 230 -10.92 13.64 -0.11
N ARG A 231 -10.51 12.82 -1.09
CA ARG A 231 -9.17 12.22 -1.14
C ARG A 231 -8.08 13.26 -1.35
N ASN A 232 -8.22 14.11 -2.37
CA ASN A 232 -7.15 15.03 -2.81
C ASN A 232 -7.17 16.38 -2.08
N GLY A 233 -8.21 16.66 -1.28
CA GLY A 233 -8.45 17.98 -0.71
C GLY A 233 -8.85 19.02 -1.77
N VAL A 234 -9.04 20.27 -1.31
CA VAL A 234 -9.39 21.40 -2.19
C VAL A 234 -8.14 22.24 -2.45
N LYS A 235 -7.66 22.25 -3.70
CA LYS A 235 -6.60 23.17 -4.12
C LYS A 235 -7.16 24.58 -4.23
N THR A 236 -6.68 25.47 -3.37
CA THR A 236 -7.08 26.88 -3.34
C THR A 236 -5.90 27.76 -3.72
N VAL A 237 -6.12 28.74 -4.59
CA VAL A 237 -5.11 29.73 -4.98
C VAL A 237 -5.57 31.11 -4.53
N LEU A 238 -4.71 31.86 -3.86
CA LEU A 238 -4.95 33.25 -3.48
C LEU A 238 -4.43 34.18 -4.59
N ILE A 239 -5.34 34.78 -5.35
CA ILE A 239 -5.03 35.70 -6.45
C ILE A 239 -5.37 37.13 -6.02
N GLY A 240 -4.52 38.09 -6.39
CA GLY A 240 -4.73 39.51 -6.12
C GLY A 240 -3.48 40.31 -6.46
N GLU A 241 -3.60 41.64 -6.51
CA GLU A 241 -2.49 42.55 -6.82
C GLU A 241 -1.38 42.50 -5.76
N THR A 242 -0.19 43.04 -6.07
CA THR A 242 0.90 43.14 -5.09
C THR A 242 0.44 43.96 -3.87
N ASN A 243 0.84 43.54 -2.66
CA ASN A 243 0.49 44.18 -1.38
C ASN A 243 -0.99 44.16 -0.93
N VAL A 244 -1.91 43.46 -1.60
CA VAL A 244 -3.32 43.34 -1.16
C VAL A 244 -3.55 42.42 0.07
N GLY A 245 -2.49 42.08 0.80
CA GLY A 245 -2.59 41.27 2.02
C GLY A 245 -2.73 39.77 1.79
N LYS A 246 -2.39 39.23 0.61
CA LYS A 246 -2.42 37.78 0.32
C LYS A 246 -1.66 36.94 1.38
N SER A 247 -0.45 37.37 1.72
CA SER A 247 0.39 36.70 2.73
C SER A 247 -0.17 36.84 4.15
N SER A 248 -0.79 37.99 4.46
CA SER A 248 -1.46 38.21 5.74
C SER A 248 -2.67 37.30 5.90
N LEU A 249 -3.50 37.15 4.86
CA LEU A 249 -4.65 36.25 4.85
C LEU A 249 -4.22 34.79 5.00
N ALA A 250 -3.21 34.33 4.26
CA ALA A 250 -2.66 32.99 4.40
C ALA A 250 -2.22 32.71 5.85
N ASN A 251 -1.49 33.65 6.46
CA ASN A 251 -1.05 33.51 7.85
C ASN A 251 -2.21 33.48 8.86
N VAL A 252 -3.28 34.26 8.65
CA VAL A 252 -4.48 34.23 9.51
C VAL A 252 -5.21 32.89 9.38
N LEU A 253 -5.38 32.38 8.16
CA LEU A 253 -6.00 31.08 7.92
C LEU A 253 -5.19 29.94 8.56
N CYS A 254 -3.86 30.03 8.56
CA CYS A 254 -3.00 29.03 9.21
C CYS A 254 -3.02 29.12 10.75
N LYS A 255 -3.25 30.29 11.34
CA LYS A 255 -3.27 30.49 12.81
C LYS A 255 -4.53 29.93 13.48
N GLY A 256 -5.65 29.83 12.76
CA GLY A 256 -6.90 29.26 13.28
C GLY A 256 -6.93 27.73 13.31
N VAL A 257 -5.95 27.07 12.68
CA VAL A 257 -5.79 25.61 12.70
C VAL A 257 -4.76 25.30 13.78
N SER A 258 -5.16 24.60 14.83
CA SER A 258 -4.26 24.11 15.88
C SER A 258 -3.20 23.17 15.29
N THR A 259 -2.08 23.77 14.89
CA THR A 259 -0.70 23.27 14.76
C THR A 259 -0.46 21.84 14.26
N GLY A 260 0.14 21.78 13.07
CA GLY A 260 0.78 20.60 12.47
C GLY A 260 1.34 20.84 11.06
N TRP A 261 1.02 21.98 10.43
CA TRP A 261 1.36 22.24 9.04
C TRP A 261 2.59 23.15 8.90
N SER A 262 3.68 22.62 8.36
CA SER A 262 4.72 23.44 7.71
C SER A 262 4.35 23.57 6.23
N ILE A 263 3.82 24.72 5.83
CA ILE A 263 3.61 25.02 4.40
C ILE A 263 4.97 25.40 3.82
N SER A 264 5.57 24.48 3.08
CA SER A 264 6.63 24.79 2.13
C SER A 264 5.98 25.60 1.00
N ILE A 265 6.17 26.93 1.01
CA ILE A 265 5.83 27.77 -0.14
C ILE A 265 6.82 27.38 -1.24
N PRO A 266 6.41 26.72 -2.34
CA PRO A 266 7.31 26.51 -3.46
C PRO A 266 7.71 27.89 -3.97
N GLU A 267 9.02 28.08 -4.20
CA GLU A 267 9.59 29.32 -4.70
C GLU A 267 8.71 29.93 -5.80
N PHE A 268 8.42 31.22 -5.63
CA PHE A 268 7.76 32.05 -6.63
C PHE A 268 8.46 31.87 -7.98
N HIS A 269 7.86 31.11 -8.90
CA HIS A 269 8.16 31.28 -10.31
C HIS A 269 7.54 32.61 -10.75
N VAL A 270 8.32 33.69 -10.59
CA VAL A 270 8.08 34.95 -11.29
C VAL A 270 8.33 34.69 -12.77
N SER A 271 7.30 34.25 -13.48
CA SER A 271 7.25 34.49 -14.92
C SER A 271 7.03 35.99 -15.10
N GLN A 272 8.13 36.72 -15.29
CA GLN A 272 8.09 38.08 -15.82
C GLN A 272 7.45 38.03 -17.21
N LEU A 273 6.14 38.18 -17.29
CA LEU A 273 5.49 38.73 -18.49
C LEU A 273 5.71 40.26 -18.46
N PHE A 274 6.92 40.67 -18.84
CA PHE A 274 7.18 42.05 -19.25
C PHE A 274 7.11 42.14 -20.78
N ARG A 275 6.01 42.75 -21.24
CA ARG A 275 5.85 43.66 -22.40
C ARG A 275 6.51 43.27 -23.73
N GLN A 276 5.68 43.09 -24.77
CA GLN A 276 5.14 44.21 -25.55
C GLN A 276 3.65 43.98 -25.79
#